data_AF-A0A497G0D4-F1
#
_entry.id   AF-A0A497G0D4-F1
#
_cell.length_a   1.000
_cell.length_b   1.000
_cell.length_c   1.000
_cell.angle_alpha   90.00
_cell.angle_beta   90.00
_cell.angle_gamma   90.00
#
_symmetry.space_group_name_H-M   'P 1'
#
loop_
_entity.id
_entity.type
_entity.pdbx_description
1 polymer ?
#
loop_
_entity_poly.entity_id
_entity_poly.type
_entity_poly.pdbx_seq_one_letter_code
_entity_poly.pdbx_strand_id
1 'polypeptide(L)'
;LGVDAVYNGKVVAKDANEKILLNLLNKYSKARIIVSPIGAQGFIFGRGNQQISPKVLRKVGKNNVIVVATRAKIAHTPVLRIDSGDPEIDKLFRGYIRVVINYREEKIMKVV
;
A
#
# COMPACT_ATOMS: atom_id res chain seq x y z
N LEU A 1 -7.39 7.11 -9.83
CA LEU A 1 -6.15 6.90 -9.07
C LEU A 1 -5.34 5.86 -9.82
N GLY A 2 -4.07 6.14 -10.06
CA GLY A 2 -3.14 5.28 -10.79
C GLY A 2 -1.94 4.87 -9.93
N VAL A 3 -1.29 3.78 -10.28
CA VAL A 3 -0.06 3.30 -9.63
C VAL A 3 1.09 3.43 -10.61
N ASP A 4 2.09 4.23 -10.27
CA ASP A 4 3.31 4.33 -11.06
C ASP A 4 4.38 3.41 -10.49
N ALA A 5 5.23 2.86 -11.36
CA ALA A 5 6.36 2.03 -10.97
C ALA A 5 7.67 2.74 -11.30
N VAL A 6 8.56 2.82 -10.31
CA VAL A 6 9.88 3.46 -10.43
C VAL A 6 10.97 2.45 -10.10
N TYR A 7 12.02 2.42 -10.92
CA TYR A 7 13.20 1.59 -10.72
C TYR A 7 14.46 2.40 -11.07
N ASN A 8 15.46 2.40 -10.19
CA ASN A 8 16.71 3.18 -10.35
C ASN A 8 16.48 4.65 -10.76
N GLY A 9 15.55 5.32 -10.09
CA GLY A 9 15.22 6.73 -10.34
C GLY A 9 14.47 7.00 -11.65
N LYS A 10 14.09 5.95 -12.40
CA LYS A 10 13.36 6.07 -13.66
C LYS A 10 11.98 5.46 -13.54
N VAL A 11 10.98 6.15 -14.10
CA VAL A 11 9.62 5.62 -14.22
C VAL A 11 9.63 4.51 -15.27
N VAL A 12 9.31 3.28 -14.87
CA VAL A 12 9.27 2.10 -15.74
C VAL A 12 7.84 1.72 -16.17
N ALA A 13 6.83 2.24 -15.47
CA ALA A 13 5.44 2.20 -15.90
C ALA A 13 4.68 3.37 -15.26
N LYS A 14 3.73 3.94 -16.01
CA LYS A 14 2.76 4.92 -15.52
C LYS A 14 1.37 4.31 -15.55
N ASP A 15 0.54 4.65 -14.57
CA ASP A 15 -0.83 4.15 -14.42
C ASP A 15 -0.94 2.62 -14.62
N ALA A 16 -0.05 1.90 -13.96
CA ALA A 16 0.06 0.45 -14.05
C ALA A 16 -1.15 -0.24 -13.43
N ASN A 17 -1.80 -1.08 -14.22
CA ASN A 17 -2.81 -2.02 -13.74
C ASN A 17 -2.15 -3.28 -13.13
N GLU A 18 -2.99 -4.18 -12.58
CA GLU A 18 -2.53 -5.42 -11.95
C GLU A 18 -1.58 -6.23 -12.85
N LYS A 19 -1.95 -6.43 -14.13
CA LYS A 19 -1.15 -7.23 -15.08
C LYS A 19 0.24 -6.63 -15.27
N ILE A 20 0.34 -5.31 -15.42
CA ILE A 20 1.62 -4.61 -15.55
C ILE A 20 2.44 -4.77 -14.28
N LEU A 21 1.83 -4.57 -13.10
CA LEU A 21 2.52 -4.72 -11.81
C LEU A 21 3.05 -6.14 -11.59
N LEU A 22 2.25 -7.17 -11.89
CA LEU A 22 2.68 -8.57 -11.79
C LEU A 22 3.84 -8.89 -12.74
N ASN A 23 3.80 -8.37 -13.97
CA ASN A 23 4.91 -8.53 -14.92
C ASN A 23 6.20 -7.85 -14.42
N LEU A 24 6.08 -6.65 -13.84
CA LEU A 24 7.21 -5.96 -13.23
C LEU A 24 7.77 -6.75 -12.04
N LEU A 25 6.92 -7.34 -11.20
CA LEU A 25 7.33 -8.17 -10.07
C LEU A 25 7.94 -9.52 -10.48
N ASN A 26 7.69 -10.00 -11.71
CA ASN A 26 8.41 -11.13 -12.27
C ASN A 26 9.80 -10.74 -12.79
N LYS A 27 9.93 -9.51 -13.31
CA LYS A 27 11.20 -8.98 -13.82
C LYS A 27 12.13 -8.50 -12.69
N TYR A 28 11.57 -7.92 -11.63
CA TYR A 28 12.30 -7.34 -10.51
C TYR A 28 11.95 -8.10 -9.23
N SER A 29 12.92 -8.80 -8.67
CA SER A 29 12.73 -9.70 -7.51
C SER A 29 12.50 -8.99 -6.17
N LYS A 30 12.76 -7.68 -6.10
CA LYS A 30 12.56 -6.86 -4.90
C LYS A 30 11.75 -5.63 -5.26
N ALA A 31 10.66 -5.41 -4.54
CA ALA A 31 9.80 -4.26 -4.70
C ALA A 31 9.27 -3.78 -3.35
N ARG A 32 8.90 -2.50 -3.28
CA ARG A 32 8.17 -1.91 -2.17
C ARG A 32 6.94 -1.21 -2.70
N ILE A 33 5.90 -1.19 -1.90
CA ILE A 33 4.69 -0.42 -2.17
C ILE A 33 4.71 0.79 -1.25
N ILE A 34 4.57 1.98 -1.81
CA ILE A 34 4.38 3.22 -1.06
C ILE A 34 2.95 3.67 -1.30
N VAL A 35 2.15 3.78 -0.25
CA VAL A 35 0.73 4.08 -0.35
C VAL A 35 0.30 5.07 0.71
N SER A 36 -0.71 5.89 0.41
CA SER A 36 -1.36 6.75 1.39
C SER A 36 -2.79 6.27 1.67
N PRO A 37 -3.29 6.38 2.91
CA PRO A 37 -4.68 6.03 3.20
C PRO A 37 -5.65 6.84 2.34
N ILE A 38 -6.66 6.18 1.79
CA ILE A 38 -7.65 6.73 0.86
C ILE A 38 -8.87 7.23 1.65
N GLY A 39 -9.26 8.47 1.39
CA GLY A 39 -10.40 9.13 2.03
C GLY A 39 -10.24 9.32 3.54
N ALA A 40 -11.32 9.77 4.19
CA ALA A 40 -11.39 9.91 5.65
C ALA A 40 -11.57 8.56 6.38
N GLN A 41 -11.76 7.47 5.63
CA GLN A 41 -12.07 6.14 6.18
C GLN A 41 -10.82 5.29 6.45
N GLY A 42 -9.64 5.71 5.98
CA GLY A 42 -8.38 5.07 6.30
C GLY A 42 -8.07 3.78 5.54
N PHE A 43 -8.69 3.53 4.39
CA PHE A 43 -8.36 2.35 3.57
C PHE A 43 -6.96 2.50 2.97
N ILE A 44 -6.07 1.55 3.23
CA ILE A 44 -4.73 1.54 2.62
C ILE A 44 -4.69 0.68 1.35
N PHE A 45 -5.49 -0.38 1.31
CA PHE A 45 -5.71 -1.20 0.13
C PHE A 45 -7.18 -1.59 0.07
N GLY A 46 -7.63 -1.88 -1.15
CA GLY A 46 -9.02 -2.26 -1.38
C GLY A 46 -9.94 -1.12 -1.76
N ARG A 47 -11.21 -1.50 -1.94
CA ARG A 47 -12.33 -0.71 -2.47
C ARG A 47 -12.15 -0.18 -3.90
N GLY A 48 -13.07 -0.56 -4.79
CA GLY A 48 -13.08 -0.12 -6.19
C GLY A 48 -12.11 -0.89 -7.09
N ASN A 49 -11.57 -0.23 -8.12
CA ASN A 49 -10.64 -0.83 -9.09
C ASN A 49 -9.25 -1.01 -8.48
N GLN A 50 -8.96 -2.23 -8.01
CA GLN A 50 -7.73 -2.56 -7.28
C GLN A 50 -6.56 -2.81 -8.24
N GLN A 51 -5.79 -1.77 -8.55
CA GLN A 51 -4.52 -1.94 -9.28
C GLN A 51 -3.52 -2.78 -8.46
N ILE A 52 -3.46 -2.52 -7.14
CA ILE A 52 -2.70 -3.33 -6.18
C ILE A 52 -3.62 -4.44 -5.65
N SER A 53 -3.64 -5.56 -6.35
CA SER A 53 -4.47 -6.71 -6.00
C SER A 53 -3.87 -7.58 -4.88
N PRO A 54 -4.63 -8.53 -4.31
CA PRO A 54 -4.11 -9.56 -3.41
C PRO A 54 -2.86 -10.28 -3.94
N LYS A 55 -2.80 -10.56 -5.25
CA LYS A 55 -1.66 -11.24 -5.88
C LYS A 55 -0.40 -10.38 -5.84
N VAL A 56 -0.54 -9.08 -6.08
CA VAL A 56 0.54 -8.10 -5.97
C VAL A 56 1.01 -8.01 -4.51
N LEU A 57 0.07 -7.87 -3.56
CA LEU A 57 0.38 -7.80 -2.13
C LEU A 57 1.10 -9.05 -1.62
N ARG A 58 0.71 -10.24 -2.10
CA ARG A 58 1.35 -11.51 -1.74
C ARG A 58 2.79 -11.60 -2.23
N LYS A 59 3.05 -11.15 -3.46
CA LYS A 59 4.42 -11.12 -4.04
C LYS A 59 5.32 -10.09 -3.36
N VAL A 60 4.79 -8.92 -3.02
CA VAL A 60 5.56 -7.86 -2.36
C VAL A 60 5.79 -8.19 -0.88
N GLY A 61 4.77 -8.71 -0.19
CA GLY A 61 4.79 -9.01 1.23
C GLY A 61 4.56 -7.77 2.11
N LYS A 62 3.89 -7.98 3.26
CA LYS A 62 3.52 -6.92 4.21
C LYS A 62 4.70 -6.03 4.63
N ASN A 63 5.86 -6.63 4.89
CA ASN A 63 7.04 -5.90 5.38
C ASN A 63 7.63 -4.92 4.35
N ASN A 64 7.23 -5.02 3.08
CA ASN A 64 7.64 -4.12 2.01
C ASN A 64 6.58 -3.06 1.67
N VAL A 65 5.53 -2.93 2.49
CA VAL A 65 4.54 -1.87 2.39
C VAL A 65 4.92 -0.72 3.32
N ILE A 66 5.04 0.47 2.75
CA ILE A 66 5.28 1.72 3.46
C ILE A 66 4.01 2.57 3.34
N VAL A 67 3.37 2.84 4.47
CA VAL A 67 2.22 3.74 4.52
C VAL A 67 2.72 5.15 4.84
N VAL A 68 2.30 6.13 4.03
CA VAL A 68 2.64 7.55 4.19
C VAL A 68 1.38 8.38 4.35
N ALA A 69 1.37 9.33 5.27
CA ALA A 69 0.24 10.23 5.45
C ALA A 69 0.70 11.54 6.10
N THR A 70 -0.09 12.60 6.01
CA THR A 70 0.19 13.82 6.78
C THR A 70 -0.26 13.65 8.23
N ARG A 71 0.34 14.41 9.17
CA ARG A 71 -0.12 14.46 10.57
C ARG A 71 -1.62 14.75 10.66
N ALA A 72 -2.10 15.72 9.87
CA ALA A 72 -3.52 16.07 9.80
C ALA A 72 -4.39 14.90 9.33
N LYS A 73 -3.98 14.15 8.29
CA LYS A 73 -4.74 12.99 7.80
C LYS A 73 -4.84 11.90 8.87
N ILE A 74 -3.75 11.62 9.57
CA ILE A 74 -3.72 10.58 10.62
C ILE A 74 -4.46 11.01 11.89
N ALA A 75 -4.48 12.30 12.23
CA ALA A 75 -5.27 12.79 13.36
C ALA A 75 -6.78 12.51 13.18
N HIS A 76 -7.29 12.57 11.94
CA HIS A 76 -8.69 12.32 11.61
C HIS A 76 -8.97 10.87 11.18
N THR A 77 -7.95 10.03 11.09
CA THR A 77 -8.06 8.63 10.66
C THR A 77 -7.58 7.75 11.83
N PRO A 78 -8.44 7.41 12.80
CA PRO A 78 -7.99 6.72 14.01
C PRO A 78 -7.54 5.28 13.77
N VAL A 79 -8.02 4.65 12.69
CA VAL A 79 -7.68 3.28 12.30
C VAL A 79 -7.44 3.20 10.79
N LEU A 80 -6.56 2.29 10.40
CA LEU A 80 -6.38 1.91 9.01
C LEU A 80 -7.21 0.67 8.68
N ARG A 81 -7.65 0.56 7.44
CA ARG A 81 -8.50 -0.54 6.97
C ARG A 81 -7.91 -1.18 5.72
N ILE A 82 -8.19 -2.46 5.57
CA ILE A 82 -7.89 -3.22 4.35
C ILE A 82 -9.15 -3.96 3.89
N ASP A 83 -9.37 -3.98 2.58
CA ASP A 83 -10.47 -4.71 1.93
C ASP A 83 -9.98 -5.25 0.59
N SER A 84 -9.03 -6.17 0.64
CA SER A 84 -8.38 -6.70 -0.56
C SER A 84 -9.26 -7.69 -1.33
N GLY A 85 -10.36 -8.17 -0.73
CA GLY A 85 -11.19 -9.25 -1.26
C GLY A 85 -10.57 -10.64 -1.10
N ASP A 86 -9.41 -10.76 -0.44
CA ASP A 86 -8.73 -12.01 -0.10
C ASP A 86 -8.56 -12.07 1.43
N PRO A 87 -9.31 -12.96 2.13
CA PRO A 87 -9.29 -13.04 3.59
C PRO A 87 -7.89 -13.31 4.17
N GLU A 88 -7.02 -14.03 3.46
CA GLU A 88 -5.67 -14.32 3.92
C GLU A 88 -4.79 -13.07 3.88
N ILE A 89 -4.94 -12.24 2.85
CA ILE A 89 -4.26 -10.95 2.76
C ILE A 89 -4.80 -9.99 3.81
N ASP A 90 -6.12 -9.90 3.99
CA ASP A 90 -6.71 -9.03 5.00
C ASP A 90 -6.20 -9.41 6.40
N LYS A 91 -6.18 -10.71 6.71
CA LYS A 91 -5.62 -11.25 7.96
C LYS A 91 -4.13 -10.96 8.11
N LEU A 92 -3.34 -11.09 7.04
CA LEU A 92 -1.92 -10.79 7.06
C LEU A 92 -1.67 -9.33 7.48
N PHE A 93 -2.46 -8.38 6.97
CA PHE A 93 -2.28 -6.96 7.22
C PHE A 93 -2.84 -6.47 8.57
N ARG A 94 -3.78 -7.20 9.20
CA ARG A 94 -4.28 -6.88 10.54
C ARG A 94 -3.17 -6.71 11.59
N GLY A 95 -3.51 -5.99 12.66
CA GLY A 95 -2.60 -5.72 13.78
C GLY A 95 -2.14 -4.27 13.76
N TYR A 96 -0.83 -4.06 13.69
CA TYR A 96 -0.24 -2.72 13.69
C TYR A 96 0.73 -2.53 12.52
N ILE A 97 0.77 -1.31 11.99
CA ILE A 97 1.70 -0.89 10.94
C ILE A 97 2.30 0.47 11.30
N ARG A 98 3.53 0.71 10.85
CA ARG A 98 4.20 2.01 10.98
C ARG A 98 3.78 2.90 9.81
N VAL A 99 3.33 4.11 10.12
CA VAL A 99 2.99 5.13 9.14
C VAL A 99 4.00 6.26 9.23
N VAL A 100 4.65 6.59 8.11
CA VAL A 100 5.52 7.76 8.02
C VAL A 100 4.64 9.00 7.96
N ILE A 101 4.76 9.87 8.96
CA ILE A 101 3.91 11.06 9.12
C ILE A 101 4.65 12.39 8.92
N ASN A 102 5.97 12.39 9.03
CA ASN A 102 6.85 13.50 8.68
C ASN A 102 8.30 13.02 8.51
N TYR A 103 9.22 13.94 8.20
CA TYR A 103 10.66 13.66 8.18
C TYR A 103 11.12 13.09 9.53
N ARG A 104 11.65 11.86 9.49
CA ARG A 104 12.11 11.09 10.66
C ARG A 104 11.04 10.89 11.74
N GLU A 105 9.76 10.96 11.38
CA GLU A 105 8.65 10.77 12.31
C GLU A 105 7.67 9.74 11.78
N GLU A 106 7.32 8.80 12.66
CA GLU A 106 6.40 7.72 12.35
C GLU A 106 5.41 7.51 13.49
N LYS A 107 4.21 7.03 13.14
CA LYS A 107 3.17 6.66 14.10
C LYS A 107 2.74 5.22 13.89
N ILE A 108 2.68 4.45 14.96
CA ILE A 108 2.12 3.11 14.95
C ILE A 108 0.59 3.24 14.91
N MET A 109 -0.02 2.57 13.94
CA MET A 109 -1.46 2.60 13.73
C MET A 109 -2.04 1.19 13.68
N LYS A 110 -3.24 1.04 14.24
CA LYS A 110 -3.99 -0.21 14.19
C LYS A 110 -4.59 -0.39 12.80
N VAL A 111 -4.42 -1.58 12.23
CA VAL A 111 -5.10 -2.04 11.02
C VAL A 111 -6.21 -2.99 11.44
N VAL A 112 -7.44 -2.66 11.06
CA VAL A 112 -8.65 -3.44 11.35
C VAL A 112 -9.21 -4.10 10.10
#